data_AF-A0A6N2KHG4-F1
#
_entry.id   AF-A0A6N2KHG4-F1
#
_cell.length_a   1.000
_cell.length_b   1.000
_cell.length_c   1.000
_cell.angle_alpha   90.00
_cell.angle_beta   90.00
_cell.angle_gamma   90.00
#
_symmetry.space_group_name_H-M   'P 1'
#
loop_
_entity.id
_entity.type
_entity.pdbx_description
1 polymer ?
#
loop_
_entity_poly.entity_id
_entity_poly.type
_entity_poly.pdbx_seq_one_letter_code
_entity_poly.pdbx_strand_id
1 'polypeptide(L)'
;MLRAKAAGEEAIFREMPEATVMKPAVMIGTEDRILNRWAHFAKKYSFLPLIGDGSTKIQPVYVVDVAAAIIAALKDDGSSMGKVYELGGPEIFTLHELADLMYDVIREWPHYVKVPFPIAKAFATPRALLINKVPFPLPTPNIFNLDEINALTVDSVVSENG
;
A
#
# COMPACT_ATOMS: atom_id res chain seq x y z
N MET A 1 -3.13 0.70 10.85
CA MET A 1 -4.02 1.17 9.75
C MET A 1 -5.16 0.21 9.34
N LEU A 2 -4.88 -1.06 8.96
CA LEU A 2 -5.89 -1.96 8.36
C LEU A 2 -7.10 -2.28 9.26
N ARG A 3 -6.87 -2.47 10.57
CA ARG A 3 -7.96 -2.71 11.55
C ARG A 3 -8.93 -1.55 11.64
N ALA A 4 -8.44 -0.31 11.57
CA ALA A 4 -9.27 0.87 11.60
C ALA A 4 -10.13 0.99 10.34
N LYS A 5 -9.60 0.58 9.17
CA LYS A 5 -10.38 0.51 7.92
C LYS A 5 -11.50 -0.52 8.02
N ALA A 6 -11.22 -1.72 8.52
CA ALA A 6 -12.23 -2.76 8.71
C ALA A 6 -13.35 -2.34 9.67
N ALA A 7 -13.01 -1.70 10.79
CA ALA A 7 -14.00 -1.16 11.72
C ALA A 7 -14.83 -0.02 11.09
N GLY A 8 -14.20 0.80 10.24
CA GLY A 8 -14.90 1.84 9.48
C GLY A 8 -15.90 1.29 8.47
N GLU A 9 -15.54 0.22 7.77
CA GLU A 9 -16.43 -0.50 6.84
C GLU A 9 -17.65 -1.07 7.57
N GLU A 10 -17.45 -1.74 8.71
CA GLU A 10 -18.55 -2.26 9.53
C GLU A 10 -19.49 -1.14 10.03
N ALA A 11 -18.91 0.00 10.45
CA ALA A 11 -19.68 1.15 10.88
C ALA A 11 -20.50 1.78 9.73
N ILE A 12 -19.94 1.84 8.52
CA ILE A 12 -20.65 2.33 7.33
C ILE A 12 -21.84 1.43 7.02
N PHE A 13 -21.67 0.11 6.97
CA PHE A 13 -22.77 -0.80 6.67
C PHE A 13 -23.86 -0.83 7.73
N ARG A 14 -23.53 -0.52 8.99
CA ARG A 14 -24.52 -0.38 10.06
C ARG A 14 -25.44 0.83 9.85
N GLU A 15 -24.89 1.96 9.42
CA GLU A 15 -25.64 3.21 9.26
C GLU A 15 -26.23 3.37 7.85
N MET A 16 -25.56 2.83 6.84
CA MET A 16 -25.90 2.92 5.41
C MET A 16 -25.71 1.55 4.74
N PRO A 17 -26.67 0.62 4.88
CA PRO A 17 -26.57 -0.72 4.30
C PRO A 17 -26.40 -0.73 2.79
N GLU A 18 -26.92 0.30 2.09
CA GLU A 18 -26.79 0.46 0.65
C GLU A 18 -25.45 1.06 0.18
N ALA A 19 -24.53 1.40 1.09
CA ALA A 19 -23.24 1.97 0.73
C ALA A 19 -22.41 1.00 -0.13
N THR A 20 -21.85 1.51 -1.23
CA THR A 20 -20.87 0.78 -2.03
C THR A 20 -19.48 1.04 -1.47
N VAL A 21 -18.75 -0.03 -1.12
CA VAL A 21 -17.39 0.07 -0.57
C VAL A 21 -16.38 -0.43 -1.60
N MET A 22 -15.44 0.44 -1.97
CA MET A 22 -14.32 0.08 -2.83
C MET A 22 -13.08 -0.21 -1.98
N LYS A 23 -12.49 -1.39 -2.17
CA LYS A 23 -11.26 -1.83 -1.51
C LYS A 23 -10.13 -1.91 -2.55
N PRO A 24 -9.52 -0.76 -2.90
CA PRO A 24 -8.38 -0.80 -3.80
C PRO A 24 -7.21 -1.47 -3.11
N ALA A 25 -6.52 -2.31 -3.88
CA ALA A 25 -5.19 -2.76 -3.57
C ALA A 25 -4.21 -1.56 -3.58
N VAL A 26 -2.93 -1.86 -3.49
CA VAL A 26 -1.88 -0.85 -3.53
C VAL A 26 -1.98 -0.03 -4.83
N MET A 27 -2.23 1.27 -4.72
CA MET A 27 -2.39 2.14 -5.91
C MET A 27 -1.05 2.68 -6.41
N ILE A 28 -0.82 2.60 -7.71
CA ILE A 28 0.33 3.18 -8.42
C ILE A 28 -0.12 4.28 -9.40
N GLY A 29 0.75 5.26 -9.65
CA GLY A 29 0.45 6.44 -10.46
C GLY A 29 1.50 7.53 -10.32
N THR A 30 1.30 8.68 -10.96
CA THR A 30 2.31 9.77 -11.06
C THR A 30 2.82 10.26 -9.70
N GLU A 31 1.96 10.32 -8.68
CA GLU A 31 2.29 10.77 -7.32
C GLU A 31 2.04 9.68 -6.27
N ASP A 32 2.23 8.42 -6.66
CA ASP A 32 2.06 7.31 -5.73
C ASP A 32 3.05 7.39 -4.56
N ARG A 33 2.69 6.72 -3.46
CA ARG A 33 3.50 6.73 -2.24
C ARG A 33 4.41 5.51 -2.13
N ILE A 34 4.66 4.72 -3.15
CA ILE A 34 5.51 3.54 -3.05
C ILE A 34 6.68 3.69 -4.00
N LEU A 35 6.43 3.66 -5.30
CA LEU A 35 7.43 3.77 -6.34
C LEU A 35 8.16 5.11 -6.25
N ASN A 36 7.45 6.23 -6.07
CA ASN A 36 8.14 7.52 -5.90
C ASN A 36 9.00 7.59 -4.63
N ARG A 37 8.55 7.02 -3.50
CA ARG A 37 9.34 7.00 -2.26
C ARG A 37 10.59 6.12 -2.43
N TRP A 38 10.45 4.97 -3.06
CA TRP A 38 11.56 4.07 -3.37
C TRP A 38 12.54 4.68 -4.35
N ALA A 39 12.06 5.29 -5.43
CA ALA A 39 12.88 5.95 -6.44
C ALA A 39 13.67 7.13 -5.83
N HIS A 40 13.02 7.95 -5.00
CA HIS A 40 13.70 9.04 -4.30
C HIS A 40 14.78 8.51 -3.34
N PHE A 41 14.50 7.42 -2.62
CA PHE A 41 15.47 6.82 -1.72
C PHE A 41 16.64 6.19 -2.47
N ALA A 42 16.37 5.43 -3.55
CA ALA A 42 17.39 4.82 -4.39
C ALA A 42 18.30 5.88 -5.02
N LYS A 43 17.75 6.99 -5.52
CA LYS A 43 18.56 8.11 -6.05
C LYS A 43 19.38 8.83 -4.99
N LYS A 44 18.87 8.93 -3.76
CA LYS A 44 19.54 9.65 -2.67
C LYS A 44 20.66 8.83 -2.01
N TYR A 45 20.46 7.52 -1.87
CA TYR A 45 21.34 6.65 -1.09
C TYR A 45 22.00 5.54 -1.93
N SER A 46 21.68 5.43 -3.22
CA SER A 46 22.20 4.42 -4.16
C SER A 46 21.91 2.97 -3.78
N PHE A 47 20.92 2.73 -2.91
CA PHE A 47 20.39 1.40 -2.60
C PHE A 47 18.92 1.49 -2.18
N LEU A 48 18.20 0.37 -2.23
CA LEU A 48 16.83 0.24 -1.75
C LEU A 48 16.73 -0.85 -0.67
N PRO A 49 16.23 -0.54 0.54
CA PRO A 49 15.96 -1.55 1.55
C PRO A 49 14.69 -2.32 1.22
N LEU A 50 14.82 -3.61 0.90
CA LEU A 50 13.69 -4.53 0.76
C LEU A 50 13.36 -5.11 2.14
N ILE A 51 12.18 -4.76 2.67
CA ILE A 51 11.70 -5.30 3.95
C ILE A 51 11.31 -6.77 3.75
N GLY A 52 11.82 -7.65 4.62
CA GLY A 52 11.70 -9.10 4.47
C GLY A 52 12.73 -9.64 3.49
N ASP A 53 12.32 -10.63 2.70
CA ASP A 53 13.12 -11.26 1.65
C ASP A 53 12.73 -10.79 0.23
N GLY A 54 11.74 -9.90 0.13
CA GLY A 54 11.19 -9.39 -1.12
C GLY A 54 10.16 -10.30 -1.78
N SER A 55 9.80 -11.43 -1.16
CA SER A 55 8.87 -12.41 -1.72
C SER A 55 7.39 -12.09 -1.51
N THR A 56 7.08 -11.13 -0.63
CA THR A 56 5.71 -10.67 -0.37
C THR A 56 5.04 -10.28 -1.68
N LYS A 57 3.87 -10.87 -1.95
CA LYS A 57 3.08 -10.61 -3.14
C LYS A 57 2.14 -9.44 -2.93
N ILE A 58 2.05 -8.59 -3.95
CA ILE A 58 1.18 -7.43 -4.01
C ILE A 58 0.56 -7.33 -5.41
N GLN A 59 -0.67 -6.87 -5.48
CA GLN A 59 -1.37 -6.68 -6.75
C GLN A 59 -1.63 -5.18 -6.98
N PRO A 60 -0.64 -4.43 -7.51
CA PRO A 60 -0.75 -2.99 -7.66
C PRO A 60 -1.80 -2.61 -8.72
N VAL A 61 -2.70 -1.70 -8.38
CA VAL A 61 -3.75 -1.21 -9.28
C VAL A 61 -3.42 0.22 -9.75
N TYR A 62 -3.68 0.53 -11.02
CA TYR A 62 -3.46 1.88 -11.51
C TYR A 62 -4.54 2.83 -11.00
N VAL A 63 -4.13 4.02 -10.52
CA VAL A 63 -5.05 4.97 -9.89
C VAL A 63 -6.19 5.44 -10.81
N VAL A 64 -5.95 5.49 -12.12
CA VAL A 64 -6.98 5.89 -13.10
C VAL A 64 -8.05 4.80 -13.24
N ASP A 65 -7.68 3.53 -13.15
CA ASP A 65 -8.63 2.42 -13.21
C ASP A 65 -9.52 2.38 -11.97
N VAL A 66 -8.95 2.67 -10.79
CA VAL A 66 -9.73 2.85 -9.56
C VAL A 66 -10.72 3.99 -9.69
N ALA A 67 -10.30 5.13 -10.26
CA ALA A 67 -11.20 6.25 -10.50
C ALA A 67 -12.32 5.88 -11.50
N ALA A 68 -12.00 5.14 -12.56
CA ALA A 68 -12.98 4.65 -13.52
C ALA A 68 -13.98 3.68 -12.86
N ALA A 69 -13.52 2.77 -11.98
CA ALA A 69 -14.38 1.85 -11.23
C ALA A 69 -15.34 2.60 -10.29
N ILE A 70 -14.86 3.64 -9.61
CA ILE A 70 -15.71 4.51 -8.77
C ILE A 70 -16.79 5.18 -9.62
N ILE A 71 -16.43 5.75 -10.78
CA ILE A 71 -17.39 6.38 -11.69
C ILE A 71 -18.41 5.36 -12.22
N ALA A 72 -17.96 4.13 -12.52
CA ALA A 72 -18.83 3.07 -13.00
C ALA A 72 -19.87 2.68 -11.94
N ALA A 73 -19.46 2.48 -10.69
CA ALA A 73 -20.38 2.17 -9.59
C ALA A 73 -21.38 3.31 -9.30
N LEU A 74 -20.97 4.57 -9.50
CA LEU A 74 -21.88 5.72 -9.36
C LEU A 74 -22.92 5.83 -10.47
N LYS A 75 -22.59 5.37 -11.69
CA LYS A 75 -23.48 5.40 -12.86
C LYS A 75 -24.36 4.18 -12.99
N ASP A 76 -24.10 3.15 -12.20
CA ASP A 76 -24.81 1.90 -12.21
C ASP A 76 -26.24 2.07 -11.68
N ASP A 77 -27.18 1.29 -12.23
CA ASP A 77 -28.63 1.41 -11.96
C ASP A 77 -29.04 0.79 -10.61
N GLY A 78 -28.18 0.90 -9.59
CA GLY A 78 -28.39 0.37 -8.24
C GLY A 78 -27.85 -1.05 -8.00
N SER A 79 -27.28 -1.71 -9.00
CA SER A 79 -26.72 -3.07 -8.83
C SER A 79 -25.49 -3.10 -7.91
N SER A 80 -24.84 -1.96 -7.70
CA SER A 80 -23.66 -1.75 -6.87
C SER A 80 -23.97 -1.36 -5.43
N MET A 81 -25.24 -1.08 -5.11
CA MET A 81 -25.66 -0.71 -3.77
C MET A 81 -25.46 -1.87 -2.80
N GLY A 82 -24.85 -1.57 -1.64
CA GLY A 82 -24.55 -2.55 -0.59
C GLY A 82 -23.45 -3.56 -0.95
N LYS A 83 -22.72 -3.34 -2.05
CA LYS A 83 -21.63 -4.24 -2.48
C LYS A 83 -20.26 -3.74 -2.04
N VAL A 84 -19.38 -4.71 -1.83
CA VAL A 84 -17.96 -4.52 -1.60
C VAL A 84 -17.22 -4.99 -2.83
N TYR A 85 -16.41 -4.12 -3.44
CA TYR A 85 -15.59 -4.45 -4.60
C TYR A 85 -14.11 -4.40 -4.23
N GLU A 86 -13.38 -5.49 -4.49
CA GLU A 86 -11.92 -5.52 -4.33
C GLU A 86 -11.25 -5.13 -5.65
N LEU A 87 -10.56 -3.99 -5.69
CA LEU A 87 -9.97 -3.46 -6.93
C LEU A 87 -8.49 -3.83 -6.99
N GLY A 88 -8.20 -4.94 -7.68
CA GLY A 88 -6.85 -5.43 -7.95
C GLY A 88 -6.37 -5.01 -9.33
N GLY A 89 -5.05 -4.85 -9.48
CA GLY A 89 -4.44 -4.71 -10.80
C GLY A 89 -4.42 -6.01 -11.61
N PRO A 90 -4.02 -5.94 -12.89
CA PRO A 90 -4.03 -7.09 -13.79
C PRO A 90 -3.01 -8.17 -13.43
N GLU A 91 -1.91 -7.79 -12.76
CA GLU A 91 -0.77 -8.67 -12.51
C GLU A 91 -0.40 -8.66 -11.01
N ILE A 92 0.03 -9.81 -10.52
CA ILE A 92 0.56 -9.98 -9.16
C ILE A 92 2.09 -9.86 -9.25
N PHE A 93 2.66 -8.95 -8.48
CA PHE A 93 4.09 -8.75 -8.37
C PHE A 93 4.58 -9.14 -6.98
N THR A 94 5.78 -9.68 -6.89
CA THR A 94 6.54 -9.64 -5.64
C THR A 94 7.08 -8.22 -5.39
N LEU A 95 7.38 -7.88 -4.13
CA LEU A 95 8.05 -6.61 -3.82
C LEU A 95 9.36 -6.43 -4.59
N HIS A 96 10.09 -7.52 -4.82
CA HIS A 96 11.32 -7.51 -5.60
C HIS A 96 11.03 -7.16 -7.07
N GLU A 97 10.10 -7.88 -7.72
CA GLU A 97 9.75 -7.60 -9.13
C GLU A 97 9.22 -6.18 -9.32
N LEU A 98 8.44 -5.66 -8.36
CA LEU A 98 7.98 -4.28 -8.41
C LEU A 98 9.15 -3.28 -8.27
N ALA A 99 10.14 -3.59 -7.43
CA ALA A 99 11.33 -2.76 -7.29
C ALA A 99 12.23 -2.83 -8.53
N ASP A 100 12.36 -3.99 -9.17
CA ASP A 100 13.08 -4.16 -10.45
C ASP A 100 12.44 -3.31 -11.54
N LEU A 101 11.11 -3.36 -11.67
CA LEU A 101 10.36 -2.53 -12.62
C LEU A 101 10.64 -1.04 -12.39
N MET A 102 10.67 -0.60 -11.12
CA MET A 102 11.02 0.77 -10.78
C MET A 102 12.45 1.12 -11.22
N TYR A 103 13.44 0.26 -10.91
CA TYR A 103 14.85 0.48 -11.27
C TYR A 103 15.06 0.61 -12.78
N ASP A 104 14.39 -0.24 -13.56
CA ASP A 104 14.40 -0.19 -15.02
C ASP A 104 13.86 1.15 -15.55
N VAL A 105 12.74 1.61 -14.99
CA VAL A 105 12.11 2.89 -15.37
C VAL A 105 12.98 4.09 -15.01
N ILE A 106 13.60 4.11 -13.82
CA ILE A 106 14.45 5.24 -13.39
C ILE A 106 15.86 5.20 -13.98
N ARG A 107 16.22 4.11 -14.67
CA ARG A 107 17.55 3.87 -15.30
C ARG A 107 18.70 3.92 -14.31
N GLU A 108 18.51 3.33 -13.14
CA GLU A 108 19.53 3.19 -12.10
C GLU A 108 19.91 1.72 -11.94
N TRP A 109 21.10 1.45 -11.43
CA TRP A 109 21.52 0.07 -11.14
C TRP A 109 20.85 -0.46 -9.86
N PRO A 110 20.17 -1.62 -9.92
CA PRO A 110 19.48 -2.18 -8.77
C PRO A 110 20.47 -2.63 -7.69
N HIS A 111 20.40 -1.97 -6.54
CA HIS A 111 21.16 -2.35 -5.34
C HIS A 111 20.18 -2.57 -4.18
N TYR A 112 20.01 -3.83 -3.78
CA TYR A 112 19.05 -4.23 -2.75
C TYR A 112 19.72 -4.57 -1.42
N VAL A 113 19.15 -4.08 -0.33
CA VAL A 113 19.51 -4.48 1.03
C VAL A 113 18.31 -5.18 1.66
N LYS A 114 18.42 -6.48 1.92
CA LYS A 114 17.36 -7.23 2.60
C LYS A 114 17.34 -6.87 4.09
N VAL A 115 16.20 -6.41 4.57
CA VAL A 115 15.99 -6.02 5.98
C VAL A 115 14.98 -6.97 6.62
N PRO A 116 15.43 -7.94 7.42
CA PRO A 116 14.53 -8.83 8.15
C PRO A 116 13.46 -8.08 8.94
N PHE A 117 12.23 -8.62 8.98
CA PHE A 117 11.09 -7.99 9.66
C PHE A 117 11.37 -7.57 11.11
N PRO A 118 12.06 -8.35 11.97
CA PRO A 118 12.37 -7.92 13.33
C PRO A 118 13.22 -6.65 13.36
N ILE A 119 14.19 -6.55 12.45
CA ILE A 119 15.08 -5.39 12.33
C ILE A 119 14.28 -4.17 11.84
N ALA A 120 13.45 -4.34 10.81
CA ALA A 120 12.59 -3.27 10.31
C ALA A 120 11.63 -2.73 11.40
N LYS A 121 11.02 -3.63 12.20
CA LYS A 121 10.16 -3.25 13.34
C LYS A 121 10.93 -2.51 14.42
N ALA A 122 12.15 -2.94 14.75
CA ALA A 122 13.00 -2.27 15.73
C ALA A 122 13.31 -0.82 15.32
N PHE A 123 13.59 -0.56 14.03
CA PHE A 123 13.81 0.80 13.52
C PHE A 123 12.55 1.68 13.53
N ALA A 124 11.36 1.09 13.32
CA ALA A 124 10.10 1.86 13.27
C ALA A 124 9.49 2.15 14.66
N THR A 125 9.80 1.34 15.68
CA THR A 125 9.20 1.43 17.03
C THR A 125 9.44 2.76 17.76
N PRO A 126 10.67 3.33 17.78
CA PRO A 126 10.93 4.57 18.53
C PRO A 126 10.02 5.72 18.12
N ARG A 127 9.75 5.85 16.82
CA ARG A 127 8.82 6.86 16.29
C ARG A 127 7.41 6.66 16.84
N ALA A 128 6.90 5.43 16.78
CA ALA A 128 5.54 5.10 17.22
C ALA A 128 5.33 5.42 18.71
N LEU A 129 6.38 5.29 19.53
CA LEU A 129 6.33 5.63 20.95
C LEU A 129 6.46 7.14 21.20
N LEU A 130 7.27 7.84 20.40
CA LEU A 130 7.53 9.27 20.58
C LEU A 130 6.40 10.16 20.06
N ILE A 131 5.63 9.73 19.06
CA ILE A 131 4.58 10.55 18.43
C ILE A 131 3.51 11.04 19.42
N ASN A 132 3.23 10.28 20.48
CA ASN A 132 2.27 10.63 21.52
C ASN A 132 2.90 11.38 22.71
N LYS A 133 4.23 11.50 22.75
CA LYS A 133 4.98 12.05 23.89
C LYS A 133 5.62 13.40 23.60
N VAL A 134 5.87 13.75 22.34
CA VAL A 134 6.50 15.03 22.00
C VAL A 134 5.45 16.09 21.65
N PRO A 135 5.63 17.36 22.09
CA PRO A 135 4.69 18.45 21.79
C PRO A 135 4.89 19.07 20.40
N PHE A 136 5.75 18.49 19.55
CA PHE A 136 6.06 18.98 18.21
C PHE A 136 5.87 17.89 17.15
N PRO A 137 5.49 18.24 15.91
CA PRO A 137 5.26 17.25 14.86
C PRO A 137 6.56 16.55 14.46
N LEU A 138 6.56 15.21 14.50
CA LEU A 138 7.69 14.41 14.04
C LEU A 138 7.71 14.27 12.51
N PRO A 139 8.87 14.39 11.83
CA PRO A 139 8.97 14.28 10.37
C PRO A 139 8.32 13.01 9.83
N THR A 140 7.55 13.05 8.74
CA THR A 140 6.84 11.86 8.23
C THR A 140 7.79 10.70 7.91
N PRO A 141 7.46 9.45 8.25
CA PRO A 141 8.32 8.30 7.95
C PRO A 141 8.29 8.03 6.44
N ASN A 142 9.47 7.99 5.82
CA ASN A 142 9.57 7.72 4.38
C ASN A 142 9.49 6.22 4.08
N ILE A 143 10.41 5.40 4.62
CA ILE A 143 10.48 3.96 4.35
C ILE A 143 10.04 3.10 5.55
N PHE A 144 10.52 3.41 6.75
CA PHE A 144 10.26 2.60 7.93
C PHE A 144 9.00 3.06 8.66
N ASN A 145 7.85 2.62 8.16
CA ASN A 145 6.56 2.80 8.82
C ASN A 145 6.08 1.47 9.39
N LEU A 146 5.78 1.42 10.69
CA LEU A 146 5.38 0.18 11.38
C LEU A 146 4.11 -0.44 10.77
N ASP A 147 3.15 0.40 10.38
CA ASP A 147 1.91 -0.06 9.76
C ASP A 147 2.16 -0.69 8.39
N GLU A 148 3.05 -0.10 7.58
CA GLU A 148 3.43 -0.63 6.27
C GLU A 148 4.25 -1.91 6.42
N ILE A 149 5.22 -1.96 7.34
CA ILE A 149 6.01 -3.16 7.65
C ILE A 149 5.11 -4.33 8.05
N ASN A 150 4.09 -4.07 8.88
CA ASN A 150 3.14 -5.11 9.26
C ASN A 150 2.26 -5.54 8.08
N ALA A 151 1.86 -4.62 7.19
CA ALA A 151 1.14 -4.98 5.98
C ALA A 151 1.97 -5.88 5.05
N LEU A 152 3.29 -5.63 4.95
CA LEU A 152 4.20 -6.43 4.13
C LEU A 152 4.47 -7.84 4.67
N THR A 153 4.05 -8.17 5.90
CA THR A 153 4.18 -9.54 6.43
C THR A 153 3.16 -10.53 5.85
N VAL A 154 2.15 -10.04 5.14
CA VAL A 154 1.07 -10.84 4.55
C VAL A 154 0.92 -10.44 3.08
N ASP A 155 0.70 -11.42 2.22
CA ASP A 155 0.43 -11.16 0.80
C ASP A 155 -0.85 -10.33 0.64
N SER A 156 -0.75 -9.25 -0.14
CA SER A 156 -1.85 -8.31 -0.41
C SER A 156 -2.34 -8.49 -1.85
N VAL A 157 -3.02 -9.60 -2.09
CA VAL A 157 -3.66 -9.95 -3.37
C VAL A 157 -5.17 -9.98 -3.19
N VAL A 158 -5.90 -9.61 -4.24
CA VAL A 158 -7.36 -9.64 -4.25
C VAL A 158 -7.87 -11.08 -4.26
N SER A 159 -9.00 -11.31 -3.60
CA SER A 159 -9.64 -12.62 -3.57
C SER A 159 -10.11 -13.04 -4.97
N GLU A 160 -10.02 -14.33 -5.34
CA GLU A 160 -10.46 -14.84 -6.65
C GLU A 160 -11.96 -14.60 -6.94
N ASN A 161 -12.74 -14.21 -5.92
CA ASN A 161 -14.18 -13.93 -5.99
C ASN A 161 -14.53 -12.43 -5.80
N GLY A 162 -13.54 -11.52 -5.91
CA GLY A 162 -13.68 -10.09 -5.66
C GLY A 162 -14.25 -9.28 -6.82
#